data_AF-A0A969YRD6-F1
#
_entry.id   AF-A0A969YRD6-F1
#
_cell.length_a   1.000
_cell.length_b   1.000
_cell.length_c   1.000
_cell.angle_alpha   90.00
_cell.angle_beta   90.00
_cell.angle_gamma   90.00
#
_symmetry.space_group_name_H-M   'P 1'
#
loop_
_entity.id
_entity.type
_entity.pdbx_description
1 polymer ?
#
loop_
_entity_poly.entity_id
_entity_poly.type
_entity_poly.pdbx_seq_one_letter_code
_entity_poly.pdbx_strand_id
1 'polypeptide(L)'
;MFPEPKYIPSIEIARLAVSSSWQNGRKDNLHLGTELMKYIITFIKEEISSKVGCRFITLHALNDKVSWYSKEFCFESLADEKAENPDEETQYMCLDITDNAQREEYYEYVRKNGNN
;
A
#
# COMPACT_ATOMS: atom_id res chain seq x y z
N MET A 1 24.85 18.34 -11.90
CA MET A 1 23.95 18.22 -10.74
C MET A 1 22.95 17.14 -11.10
N PHE A 2 22.97 15.99 -10.41
CA PHE A 2 21.93 14.98 -10.62
C PHE A 2 20.60 15.60 -10.17
N PRO A 3 19.48 15.37 -10.89
CA PRO A 3 18.18 15.81 -10.40
C PRO A 3 17.99 15.23 -9.01
N GLU A 4 17.51 16.06 -8.07
CA GLU A 4 17.20 15.56 -6.73
C GLU A 4 16.25 14.36 -6.84
N PRO A 5 16.41 13.33 -5.99
CA PRO A 5 15.51 12.21 -5.97
C PRO A 5 14.07 12.72 -5.83
N LYS A 6 13.20 12.35 -6.76
CA LYS A 6 11.77 12.62 -6.63
C LYS A 6 11.23 11.70 -5.55
N TYR A 7 11.16 12.18 -4.32
CA TYR A 7 10.52 11.48 -3.22
C TYR A 7 9.01 11.46 -3.47
N ILE A 8 8.41 10.28 -3.49
CA ILE A 8 6.96 10.12 -3.58
C ILE A 8 6.43 9.90 -2.15
N PRO A 9 5.60 10.80 -1.60
CA PRO A 9 5.08 10.64 -0.26
C PRO A 9 4.23 9.37 -0.15
N SER A 10 4.46 8.61 0.93
CA SER A 10 3.74 7.38 1.26
C SER A 10 3.34 7.37 2.74
N ILE A 11 2.38 6.52 3.08
CA ILE A 11 2.01 6.22 4.47
C ILE A 11 2.34 4.76 4.73
N GLU A 12 3.17 4.52 5.74
CA GLU A 12 3.54 3.16 6.15
C GLU A 12 2.62 2.64 7.24
N ILE A 13 2.06 1.44 7.03
CA ILE A 13 1.41 0.65 8.07
C ILE A 13 2.50 -0.16 8.77
N ALA A 14 3.05 0.40 9.84
CA ALA A 14 4.15 -0.23 10.57
C ALA A 14 3.73 -1.55 11.24
N ARG A 15 2.50 -1.64 11.77
CA ARG A 15 2.01 -2.81 12.52
C ARG A 15 0.49 -2.98 12.39
N LEU A 16 0.06 -4.20 12.10
CA LEU A 16 -1.33 -4.66 12.26
C LEU A 16 -1.31 -6.02 12.96
N ALA A 17 -1.86 -6.08 14.17
CA ALA A 17 -1.97 -7.30 14.94
C ALA A 17 -3.40 -7.47 15.47
N VAL A 18 -3.96 -8.66 15.29
CA VAL A 18 -5.30 -9.02 15.75
C VAL A 18 -5.20 -10.31 16.54
N SER A 19 -5.87 -10.38 17.70
CA SER A 19 -5.92 -11.60 18.50
C SER A 19 -6.47 -12.78 17.68
N SER A 20 -5.88 -13.96 17.82
CA SER A 20 -6.22 -15.16 17.04
C SER A 20 -7.71 -15.53 17.14
N SER A 21 -8.37 -15.20 18.25
CA SER A 21 -9.81 -15.41 18.43
C SER A 21 -10.68 -14.56 17.49
N TRP A 22 -10.14 -13.48 16.94
CA TRP A 22 -10.83 -12.52 16.07
C TRP A 22 -10.35 -12.55 14.61
N GLN A 23 -9.25 -13.28 14.33
CA GLN A 23 -8.73 -13.42 12.96
C GLN A 23 -9.66 -14.25 12.07
N ASN A 24 -10.24 -15.32 12.64
CA ASN A 24 -10.97 -16.36 11.91
C ASN A 24 -12.49 -16.35 12.18
N GLY A 25 -13.09 -15.19 12.46
CA GLY A 25 -14.55 -15.07 12.63
C GLY A 25 -15.11 -15.89 13.80
N ARG A 26 -15.05 -15.36 15.03
CA ARG A 26 -15.78 -15.97 16.16
C ARG A 26 -17.07 -15.21 16.42
N LYS A 27 -18.18 -15.87 16.08
CA LYS A 27 -19.54 -15.31 15.95
C LYS A 27 -19.61 -14.31 14.80
N ASP A 28 -20.61 -14.49 13.95
CA ASP A 28 -20.99 -13.54 12.89
C ASP A 28 -20.05 -13.44 11.66
N ASN A 29 -19.11 -14.39 11.47
CA ASN A 29 -18.17 -14.40 10.34
C ASN A 29 -17.33 -13.11 10.20
N LEU A 30 -17.11 -12.37 11.30
CA LEU A 30 -16.35 -11.13 11.27
C LEU A 30 -14.83 -11.40 11.23
N HIS A 31 -14.20 -11.09 10.10
CA HIS A 31 -12.75 -11.14 9.93
C HIS A 31 -12.13 -9.79 10.33
N LEU A 32 -11.90 -9.58 11.62
CA LEU A 32 -11.55 -8.25 12.16
C LEU A 32 -10.28 -7.65 11.53
N GLY A 33 -9.29 -8.47 11.20
CA GLY A 33 -8.09 -8.00 10.50
C GLY A 33 -8.39 -7.43 9.12
N THR A 34 -9.32 -8.04 8.39
CA THR A 34 -9.75 -7.57 7.07
C THR A 34 -10.52 -6.26 7.18
N GLU A 35 -11.45 -6.17 8.13
CA GLU A 35 -12.27 -4.96 8.31
C GLU A 35 -11.45 -3.77 8.78
N LEU A 36 -10.49 -3.99 9.70
CA LEU A 36 -9.55 -2.95 10.12
C LEU A 36 -8.68 -2.45 8.96
N MET A 37 -8.16 -3.35 8.13
CA MET A 37 -7.33 -2.96 6.99
C MET A 37 -8.14 -2.17 5.96
N LYS A 38 -9.37 -2.59 5.63
CA LYS A 38 -10.28 -1.83 4.77
C LYS A 38 -10.52 -0.42 5.31
N TYR A 39 -10.83 -0.32 6.61
CA TYR A 39 -11.05 0.98 7.25
C TYR A 39 -9.82 1.89 7.15
N ILE A 40 -8.62 1.36 7.43
CA ILE A 40 -7.36 2.11 7.32
C ILE A 40 -7.14 2.61 5.88
N ILE A 41 -7.29 1.74 4.88
CA ILE A 41 -7.11 2.10 3.47
C ILE A 41 -8.12 3.18 3.06
N THR A 42 -9.40 2.99 3.37
CA THR A 42 -10.45 3.96 3.05
C THR A 42 -10.19 5.30 3.72
N PHE A 43 -9.87 5.31 5.02
CA PHE A 43 -9.56 6.54 5.75
C PHE A 43 -8.36 7.27 5.16
N ILE A 44 -7.28 6.56 4.82
CA ILE A 44 -6.12 7.18 4.17
C ILE A 44 -6.51 7.80 2.83
N LYS A 45 -7.28 7.09 2.01
CA LYS A 45 -7.71 7.55 0.69
C LYS A 45 -8.59 8.79 0.76
N GLU A 46 -9.63 8.76 1.59
CA GLU A 46 -10.66 9.78 1.63
C GLU A 46 -10.22 11.00 2.46
N GLU A 47 -9.51 10.76 3.57
CA GLU A 47 -9.25 11.82 4.56
C GLU A 47 -7.81 12.32 4.59
N ILE A 48 -6.83 11.54 4.13
CA ILE A 48 -5.41 11.88 4.29
C ILE A 48 -4.73 12.22 2.96
N SER A 49 -4.97 11.43 1.90
CA SER A 49 -4.26 11.56 0.62
C SER A 49 -4.37 12.95 0.02
N SER A 50 -5.55 13.56 0.06
CA SER A 50 -5.79 14.93 -0.44
C SER A 50 -5.06 16.03 0.35
N LYS A 51 -4.70 15.77 1.62
CA LYS A 51 -4.05 16.75 2.52
C LYS A 51 -2.53 16.64 2.49
N VAL A 52 -2.02 15.41 2.41
CA VAL A 52 -0.58 15.10 2.50
C VAL A 52 0.05 14.86 1.12
N GLY A 53 -0.76 14.62 0.10
CA GLY A 53 -0.29 14.27 -1.24
C GLY A 53 0.36 12.88 -1.30
N CYS A 54 -0.08 11.95 -0.43
CA CYS A 54 0.47 10.59 -0.44
C CYS A 54 -0.14 9.74 -1.55
N ARG A 55 0.72 9.06 -2.29
CA ARG A 55 0.37 8.18 -3.41
C ARG A 55 0.30 6.71 -3.02
N PHE A 56 1.12 6.30 -2.05
CA PHE A 56 1.26 4.89 -1.70
C PHE A 56 0.93 4.64 -0.24
N ILE A 57 0.32 3.49 0.02
CA ILE A 57 0.34 2.85 1.33
C ILE A 57 1.39 1.73 1.27
N THR A 58 2.28 1.66 2.25
CA THR A 58 3.39 0.70 2.25
C THR A 58 3.40 -0.12 3.54
N LEU A 59 3.95 -1.34 3.49
CA LEU A 59 4.09 -2.20 4.67
C LEU A 59 5.18 -3.25 4.46
N HIS A 60 5.67 -3.80 5.57
CA HIS A 60 6.44 -5.04 5.59
C HIS A 60 5.51 -6.18 6.03
N ALA A 61 5.11 -7.04 5.10
CA ALA A 61 4.24 -8.17 5.36
C ALA A 61 5.08 -9.38 5.81
N LEU A 62 4.64 -10.12 6.83
CA LEU A 62 5.19 -11.46 7.07
C LEU A 62 4.99 -12.33 5.82
N ASN A 63 5.97 -13.18 5.50
CA ASN A 63 5.97 -13.99 4.28
C ASN A 63 4.70 -14.84 4.12
N ASP A 64 4.14 -15.35 5.23
CA ASP A 64 2.89 -16.13 5.24
C ASP A 64 1.61 -15.28 5.04
N LYS A 65 1.72 -13.94 5.12
CA LYS A 65 0.62 -12.99 4.91
C LYS A 65 0.68 -12.24 3.58
N VAL A 66 1.76 -12.36 2.81
CA VAL A 66 1.89 -11.70 1.49
C VAL A 66 0.70 -11.98 0.59
N SER A 67 0.28 -13.25 0.48
CA SER A 67 -0.87 -13.60 -0.37
C SER A 67 -2.19 -13.00 0.14
N TRP A 68 -2.34 -12.77 1.44
CA TRP A 68 -3.54 -12.15 2.00
C TRP A 68 -3.59 -10.67 1.62
N TYR A 69 -2.49 -9.94 1.81
CA TYR A 69 -2.39 -8.54 1.41
C TYR A 69 -2.62 -8.32 -0.09
N SER A 70 -2.04 -9.20 -0.91
CA SER A 70 -2.17 -9.11 -2.37
C SER A 70 -3.61 -9.40 -2.83
N LYS A 71 -4.24 -10.46 -2.33
CA LYS A 71 -5.58 -10.88 -2.78
C LYS A 71 -6.70 -10.01 -2.24
N GLU A 72 -6.63 -9.60 -0.97
CA GLU A 72 -7.73 -8.89 -0.32
C GLU A 72 -7.69 -7.38 -0.56
N PHE A 73 -6.51 -6.80 -0.81
CA PHE A 73 -6.33 -5.35 -0.87
C PHE A 73 -5.49 -4.86 -2.05
N CYS A 74 -5.09 -5.74 -2.97
CA CYS A 74 -4.29 -5.40 -4.16
C CYS A 74 -2.92 -4.80 -3.84
N PHE A 75 -2.30 -5.16 -2.71
CA PHE A 75 -0.90 -4.81 -2.50
C PHE A 75 -0.01 -5.58 -3.48
N GLU A 76 0.95 -4.87 -4.06
CA GLU A 76 1.98 -5.42 -4.93
C GLU A 76 3.27 -5.58 -4.15
N SER A 77 3.92 -6.72 -4.33
CA SER A 77 5.25 -6.95 -3.78
C SER A 77 6.28 -6.20 -4.62
N LEU A 78 7.13 -5.42 -3.96
CA LEU A 78 8.29 -4.84 -4.60
C LEU A 78 9.47 -5.78 -4.36
N ALA A 79 10.10 -6.25 -5.44
CA ALA A 79 11.36 -6.97 -5.32
C ALA A 79 12.40 -5.97 -4.84
N ASP A 80 12.72 -6.01 -3.54
CA ASP A 80 13.86 -5.27 -3.04
C ASP A 80 15.11 -6.02 -3.51
N GLU A 81 15.81 -5.50 -4.52
CA GLU A 81 17.13 -6.02 -4.94
C GLU A 81 18.16 -5.97 -3.80
N LYS A 82 17.83 -5.30 -2.68
CA LYS A 82 18.65 -5.23 -1.46
C LYS A 82 18.11 -6.06 -0.28
N ALA A 83 16.94 -6.67 -0.39
CA ALA A 83 16.46 -7.67 0.56
C ALA A 83 17.07 -9.04 0.19
N GLU A 84 18.39 -9.08 0.01
CA GLU A 84 19.17 -10.31 -0.11
C GLU A 84 19.54 -10.86 1.28
N ASN A 85 18.79 -10.51 2.33
CA ASN A 85 18.91 -11.16 3.62
C ASN A 85 17.85 -12.26 3.71
N PRO A 86 18.22 -13.54 3.50
CA PRO A 86 17.30 -14.68 3.63
C PRO A 86 16.71 -14.84 5.04
N ASP A 87 17.18 -14.05 6.00
CA ASP A 87 16.69 -13.99 7.38
C ASP A 87 15.55 -12.98 7.60
N GLU A 88 15.19 -12.15 6.61
CA GLU A 88 14.03 -11.27 6.74
C GLU A 88 12.73 -12.08 6.54
N GLU A 89 12.03 -12.35 7.65
CA GLU A 89 10.71 -13.01 7.66
C GLU A 89 9.58 -12.14 7.04
N THR A 90 9.94 -11.04 6.39
CA THR A 90 9.03 -10.05 5.84
C THR A 90 9.36 -9.65 4.41
N GLN A 91 8.33 -9.25 3.67
CA GLN A 91 8.43 -8.73 2.32
C GLN A 91 7.81 -7.34 2.24
N TYR A 92 8.51 -6.39 1.61
CA TYR A 92 7.99 -5.05 1.37
C TYR A 92 6.90 -5.07 0.30
N MET A 93 5.77 -4.41 0.60
CA MET A 93 4.63 -4.33 -0.29
C MET A 93 4.10 -2.90 -0.37
N CYS A 94 3.54 -2.52 -1.51
CA CYS A 94 2.92 -1.22 -1.72
C CYS A 94 1.52 -1.33 -2.35
N LEU A 95 0.66 -0.37 -2.02
CA LEU A 95 -0.64 -0.15 -2.64
C LEU A 95 -0.67 1.26 -3.21
N ASP A 96 -0.82 1.38 -4.53
CA ASP A 96 -1.09 2.67 -5.19
C ASP A 96 -2.53 3.09 -4.92
N ILE A 97 -2.72 4.22 -4.26
CA ILE A 97 -4.03 4.75 -3.88
C ILE A 97 -4.48 5.92 -4.76
N THR A 98 -3.71 6.27 -5.80
CA THR A 98 -4.09 7.33 -6.75
C THR A 98 -5.37 6.97 -7.49
N ASP A 99 -6.24 7.95 -7.70
CA ASP A 99 -7.36 7.78 -8.60
C ASP A 99 -6.85 7.52 -10.03
N ASN A 100 -7.26 6.41 -10.63
CA ASN A 100 -6.91 6.05 -12.00
C ASN A 100 -7.29 7.17 -12.99
N ALA A 101 -8.39 7.90 -12.76
CA ALA A 101 -8.80 9.01 -13.60
C ALA A 101 -7.79 10.16 -13.55
N GLN A 102 -7.34 10.55 -12.35
CA GLN A 102 -6.31 11.58 -12.18
C GLN A 102 -4.96 11.14 -12.75
N ARG A 103 -4.63 9.85 -12.62
CA ARG A 103 -3.41 9.28 -13.19
C ARG A 103 -3.42 9.36 -14.72
N GLU A 104 -4.55 9.04 -15.33
CA GLU A 104 -4.74 9.07 -16.77
C GLU A 104 -4.72 10.51 -17.30
N GLU A 105 -5.38 11.44 -16.60
CA GLU A 105 -5.32 12.88 -16.88
C GLU A 105 -3.88 13.42 -16.81
N TYR A 106 -3.11 13.05 -15.78
CA TYR A 106 -1.70 13.43 -15.66
C TYR A 106 -0.86 12.87 -16.82
N TYR A 107 -1.04 11.59 -17.19
CA TYR A 107 -0.31 11.01 -18.32
C TYR A 107 -0.67 11.66 -19.64
N GLU A 108 -1.94 12.04 -19.85
CA GLU A 108 -2.33 12.84 -21.01
C GLU A 108 -1.67 14.21 -21.02
N TYR A 109 -1.65 14.91 -19.89
CA TYR A 109 -0.99 16.21 -19.75
C TYR A 109 0.50 16.11 -20.09
N VAL A 110 1.21 15.12 -19.53
CA VAL A 110 2.65 14.92 -19.82
C VAL A 110 2.88 14.55 -21.28
N ARG A 111 2.05 13.69 -21.89
CA ARG A 111 2.16 13.37 -23.32
C ARG A 111 1.95 14.59 -24.22
N LYS A 112 1.00 15.47 -23.87
CA LYS A 112 0.70 16.69 -24.62
C LYS A 112 1.80 17.75 -24.49
N ASN A 113 2.45 17.84 -23.33
CA ASN A 113 3.39 18.93 -23.01
C ASN A 113 4.87 18.52 -22.94
N GLY A 114 5.18 17.22 -22.99
CA GLY A 114 6.55 16.68 -22.90
C GLY A 114 7.25 16.49 -24.25
N ASN A 115 6.64 16.91 -25.36
CA ASN A 115 7.19 16.81 -26.73
C ASN A 115 7.80 18.13 -27.25
N ASN A 116 8.23 19.04 -26.36
CA ASN A 116 9.01 20.22 -26.73
C ASN A 116 10.48 20.06 -26.35
#